data_AF-A0A0V8SFK1-F1
#
_entry.id   AF-A0A0V8SFK1-F1
#
_cell.length_a   1.000
_cell.length_b   1.000
_cell.length_c   1.000
_cell.angle_alpha   90.00
_cell.angle_beta   90.00
_cell.angle_gamma   90.00
#
_symmetry.space_group_name_H-M   'P 1'
#
loop_
_entity.id
_entity.type
_entity.pdbx_description
1 polymer ?
#
loop_
_entity_poly.entity_id
_entity_poly.type
_entity_poly.pdbx_seq_one_letter_code
_entity_poly.pdbx_strand_id
1 'polypeptide(L)'
;MSSASSPASSSERTLLETFLDGCRTALPATLDGLDEEQVRRRLVSSRTTLLGLLKHLTYVEAFWFQHAVTGASLRDLGVASTPDRSFVLRKDDSAASLRAAHAAVVEASRAAVAGRPLDEVVTGRGRPVSVRFVHLQVLKEYAQHTGHADILREQLLAG
;
A
#
# COMPACT_ATOMS: atom_id res chain seq x y z
N MET A 1 -29.18 -8.41 18.26
CA MET A 1 -28.23 -9.29 17.55
C MET A 1 -27.94 -8.66 16.20
N SER A 2 -26.77 -8.03 16.03
CA SER A 2 -26.41 -7.40 14.75
C SER A 2 -26.14 -8.49 13.74
N SER A 3 -26.97 -8.58 12.70
CA SER A 3 -26.69 -9.42 11.54
C SER A 3 -25.50 -8.81 10.80
N ALA A 4 -24.35 -9.49 10.82
CA ALA A 4 -23.28 -9.20 9.89
C ALA A 4 -23.86 -9.31 8.46
N SER A 5 -23.85 -8.21 7.70
CA SER A 5 -24.36 -8.20 6.34
C SER A 5 -23.50 -9.14 5.47
N SER A 6 -24.13 -10.06 4.77
CA SER A 6 -23.46 -10.90 3.77
C SER A 6 -22.70 -10.03 2.75
N PRO A 7 -21.55 -10.46 2.21
CA PRO A 7 -20.85 -9.76 1.14
C PRO A 7 -21.77 -9.41 -0.05
N ALA A 8 -22.80 -10.23 -0.28
CA ALA A 8 -23.80 -10.04 -1.34
C ALA A 8 -24.69 -8.79 -1.17
N SER A 9 -24.74 -8.17 0.01
CA SER A 9 -25.53 -6.96 0.28
C SER A 9 -24.68 -5.73 0.66
N SER A 10 -23.35 -5.84 0.57
CA SER A 10 -22.44 -4.74 0.91
C SER A 10 -22.29 -3.77 -0.26
N SER A 11 -22.15 -2.47 0.03
CA SER A 11 -21.90 -1.48 -1.02
C SER A 11 -20.56 -1.74 -1.72
N GLU A 12 -20.41 -1.29 -2.97
CA GLU A 12 -19.14 -1.39 -3.70
C GLU A 12 -17.97 -0.77 -2.92
N ARG A 13 -18.19 0.40 -2.29
CA ARG A 13 -17.18 1.06 -1.45
C ARG A 13 -16.76 0.17 -0.28
N THR A 14 -17.74 -0.41 0.42
CA THR A 14 -17.48 -1.33 1.54
C THR A 14 -16.65 -2.53 1.10
N LEU A 15 -16.95 -3.12 -0.07
CA LEU A 15 -16.17 -4.24 -0.60
C LEU A 15 -14.74 -3.83 -0.94
N LEU A 16 -14.55 -2.72 -1.68
CA LEU A 16 -13.22 -2.21 -2.05
C LEU A 16 -12.36 -1.93 -0.82
N GLU A 17 -12.91 -1.24 0.18
CA GLU A 17 -12.21 -0.90 1.41
C GLU A 17 -11.90 -2.16 2.24
N THR A 18 -12.84 -3.11 2.34
CA THR A 18 -12.62 -4.38 3.07
C THR A 18 -11.47 -5.18 2.46
N PHE A 19 -11.45 -5.36 1.13
CA PHE A 19 -10.38 -6.09 0.46
C PHE A 19 -9.04 -5.37 0.59
N LEU A 20 -9.04 -4.05 0.41
CA LEU A 20 -7.83 -3.25 0.54
C LEU A 20 -7.29 -3.27 1.98
N ASP A 21 -8.16 -3.24 2.98
CA ASP A 21 -7.77 -3.32 4.40
C ASP A 21 -7.21 -4.69 4.79
N GLY A 22 -7.73 -5.76 4.19
CA GLY A 22 -7.13 -7.08 4.28
C GLY A 22 -5.69 -7.08 3.78
N CYS A 23 -5.41 -6.50 2.62
CA CYS A 23 -4.04 -6.40 2.10
C CYS A 23 -3.14 -5.45 2.92
N ARG A 24 -3.67 -4.31 3.38
CA ARG A 24 -2.97 -3.36 4.27
C ARG A 24 -2.53 -4.01 5.57
N THR A 25 -3.27 -5.01 6.05
CA THR A 25 -2.92 -5.80 7.23
C THR A 25 -1.92 -6.90 6.88
N ALA A 26 -2.16 -7.63 5.78
CA ALA A 26 -1.35 -8.78 5.40
C ALA A 26 0.11 -8.42 5.09
N LEU A 27 0.35 -7.34 4.33
CA LEU A 27 1.69 -6.97 3.90
C LEU A 27 2.64 -6.71 5.09
N PRO A 28 2.34 -5.82 6.06
CA PRO A 28 3.19 -5.64 7.22
C PRO A 28 3.43 -6.95 7.99
N ALA A 29 2.42 -7.81 8.14
CA ALA A 29 2.54 -9.09 8.84
C ALA A 29 3.57 -10.03 8.20
N THR A 30 3.89 -9.86 6.91
CA THR A 30 4.96 -10.63 6.26
C THR A 30 6.35 -10.38 6.84
N LEU A 31 6.54 -9.34 7.66
CA LEU A 31 7.80 -9.06 8.35
C LEU A 31 7.85 -9.67 9.77
N ASP A 32 6.77 -10.28 10.27
CA ASP A 32 6.70 -10.76 11.66
C ASP A 32 7.73 -11.88 11.91
N GLY A 33 8.46 -11.78 13.02
CA GLY A 33 9.46 -12.78 13.41
C GLY A 33 10.74 -12.80 12.56
N LEU A 34 10.92 -11.84 11.65
CA LEU A 34 12.14 -11.69 10.84
C LEU A 34 13.02 -10.58 11.41
N ASP A 35 14.34 -10.75 11.35
CA ASP A 35 15.29 -9.70 11.69
C ASP A 35 15.51 -8.70 10.54
N GLU A 36 16.23 -7.62 10.81
CA GLU A 36 16.51 -6.56 9.83
C GLU A 36 17.32 -7.07 8.61
N GLU A 37 18.20 -8.04 8.80
CA GLU A 37 18.97 -8.61 7.69
C GLU A 37 18.05 -9.39 6.75
N GLN A 38 17.18 -10.23 7.32
CA GLN A 38 16.22 -11.06 6.59
C GLN A 38 15.24 -10.20 5.78
N VAL A 39 14.61 -9.19 6.39
CA VAL A 39 13.63 -8.34 5.67
C VAL A 39 14.28 -7.49 4.57
N ARG A 40 15.59 -7.23 4.67
CA ARG A 40 16.40 -6.52 3.68
C ARG A 40 17.04 -7.43 2.64
N ARG A 41 16.99 -8.75 2.84
CA ARG A 41 17.64 -9.73 1.97
C ARG A 41 16.96 -9.74 0.60
N ARG A 42 17.78 -9.77 -0.44
CA ARG A 42 17.35 -9.89 -1.83
C ARG A 42 17.43 -11.36 -2.24
N LEU A 43 16.28 -11.96 -2.56
CA LEU A 43 16.17 -13.37 -2.93
C LEU A 43 15.88 -13.60 -4.41
N VAL A 44 15.58 -12.53 -5.15
CA VAL A 44 15.28 -12.56 -6.58
C VAL A 44 16.16 -11.58 -7.34
N SER A 45 16.27 -11.77 -8.66
CA SER A 45 17.08 -10.91 -9.52
C SER A 45 16.51 -9.49 -9.70
N SER A 46 15.26 -9.22 -9.34
CA SER A 46 14.74 -7.86 -9.23
C SER A 46 15.28 -7.16 -7.97
N ARG A 47 15.02 -5.86 -7.79
CA ARG A 47 15.38 -5.13 -6.55
C ARG A 47 14.44 -5.41 -5.37
N THR A 48 13.55 -6.39 -5.50
CA THR A 48 12.49 -6.65 -4.53
C THR A 48 13.05 -7.32 -3.28
N THR A 49 12.69 -6.77 -2.13
CA THR A 49 12.90 -7.32 -0.78
C THR A 49 11.60 -7.16 -0.01
N LEU A 50 11.40 -7.88 1.10
CA LEU A 50 10.18 -7.73 1.90
C LEU A 50 10.01 -6.29 2.42
N LEU A 51 11.07 -5.70 2.97
CA LEU A 51 11.05 -4.33 3.45
C LEU A 51 10.87 -3.32 2.30
N GLY A 52 11.44 -3.61 1.14
CA GLY A 52 11.26 -2.80 -0.08
C GLY A 52 9.83 -2.83 -0.61
N LEU A 53 9.12 -3.96 -0.50
CA LEU A 53 7.70 -4.07 -0.86
C LEU A 53 6.82 -3.22 0.06
N LEU A 54 7.08 -3.25 1.38
CA LEU A 54 6.38 -2.38 2.32
C LEU A 54 6.58 -0.90 1.97
N LYS A 55 7.83 -0.50 1.71
CA LYS A 55 8.16 0.88 1.31
C LYS A 55 7.49 1.28 -0.01
N HIS A 56 7.46 0.37 -0.98
CA HIS A 56 6.78 0.61 -2.25
C HIS A 56 5.28 0.84 -2.06
N LEU A 57 4.61 0.00 -1.28
CA LEU A 57 3.17 0.14 -1.06
C LEU A 57 2.83 1.37 -0.22
N THR A 58 3.72 1.81 0.69
CA THR A 58 3.61 3.14 1.33
C THR A 58 3.65 4.28 0.30
N TYR A 59 4.53 4.19 -0.71
CA TYR A 59 4.55 5.13 -1.84
C TYR A 59 3.27 5.06 -2.70
N VAL A 60 2.76 3.86 -2.99
CA VAL A 60 1.55 3.66 -3.80
C VAL A 60 0.33 4.32 -3.15
N GLU A 61 0.15 4.16 -1.83
CA GLU A 61 -0.90 4.82 -1.04
C GLU A 61 -0.79 6.34 -1.18
N ALA A 62 0.38 6.91 -0.86
CA ALA A 62 0.61 8.36 -0.97
C ALA A 62 0.37 8.89 -2.39
N PHE A 63 0.85 8.16 -3.40
CA PHE A 63 0.73 8.57 -4.80
C PHE A 63 -0.73 8.61 -5.25
N TRP A 64 -1.50 7.56 -4.97
CA TRP A 64 -2.86 7.46 -5.50
C TRP A 64 -3.90 8.15 -4.64
N PHE A 65 -3.82 8.04 -3.32
CA PHE A 65 -4.81 8.67 -2.46
C PHE A 65 -4.49 10.11 -2.12
N GLN A 66 -3.23 10.52 -2.02
CA GLN A 66 -2.90 11.91 -1.68
C GLN A 66 -2.55 12.69 -2.94
N HIS A 67 -1.50 12.30 -3.68
CA HIS A 67 -1.09 13.06 -4.86
C HIS A 67 -2.17 13.09 -5.96
N ALA A 68 -2.78 11.96 -6.32
CA ALA A 68 -3.78 11.94 -7.39
C ALA A 68 -5.12 12.59 -7.01
N VAL A 69 -5.51 12.55 -5.72
CA VAL A 69 -6.77 13.13 -5.23
C VAL A 69 -6.63 14.61 -4.88
N THR A 70 -5.60 14.98 -4.13
CA THR A 70 -5.45 16.34 -3.56
C THR A 70 -4.48 17.23 -4.32
N GLY A 71 -3.61 16.64 -5.16
CA GLY A 71 -2.56 17.37 -5.86
C GLY A 71 -1.31 17.66 -5.01
N ALA A 72 -1.22 17.13 -3.79
CA ALA A 72 -0.03 17.24 -2.96
C ALA A 72 1.21 16.73 -3.72
N SER A 73 2.33 17.47 -3.67
CA SER A 73 3.53 17.07 -4.39
C SER A 73 4.20 15.86 -3.74
N LEU A 74 4.83 14.98 -4.53
CA LEU A 74 5.55 13.82 -3.98
C LEU A 74 6.70 14.22 -3.03
N ARG A 75 7.26 15.42 -3.23
CA ARG A 75 8.26 16.01 -2.34
C ARG A 75 7.66 16.31 -0.97
N ASP A 76 6.50 16.95 -0.91
CA ASP A 76 5.84 17.31 0.34
C ASP A 76 5.34 16.07 1.09
N LEU A 77 4.95 15.04 0.34
CA LEU A 77 4.59 13.73 0.89
C LEU A 77 5.81 12.92 1.39
N GLY A 78 7.05 13.36 1.11
CA GLY A 78 8.27 12.69 1.55
C GLY A 78 8.51 11.32 0.89
N VAL A 79 7.83 11.03 -0.23
CA VAL A 79 7.92 9.73 -0.92
C VAL A 79 8.83 9.81 -2.15
N ALA A 80 9.14 8.65 -2.75
CA ALA A 80 10.01 8.59 -3.92
C ALA A 80 9.42 9.36 -5.10
N SER A 81 10.28 9.89 -5.99
CA SER A 81 9.83 10.61 -7.19
C SER A 81 9.42 9.71 -8.35
N THR A 82 9.75 8.41 -8.29
CA THR A 82 9.38 7.42 -9.30
C THR A 82 9.02 6.08 -8.66
N PRO A 83 8.20 5.24 -9.33
CA PRO A 83 7.90 3.88 -8.87
C PRO A 83 9.17 3.05 -8.63
N ASP A 84 10.13 3.04 -9.55
CA ASP A 84 11.37 2.25 -9.40
C ASP A 84 12.19 2.65 -8.16
N ARG A 85 12.18 3.95 -7.81
CA ARG A 85 12.91 4.46 -6.64
C ARG A 85 12.21 4.13 -5.33
N SER A 86 10.92 3.82 -5.35
CA SER A 86 10.15 3.53 -4.12
C SER A 86 10.53 2.20 -3.47
N PHE A 87 11.16 1.28 -4.21
CA PHE A 87 11.73 0.04 -3.65
C PHE A 87 13.10 0.26 -2.98
N VAL A 88 13.75 1.40 -3.20
CA VAL A 88 15.11 1.64 -2.73
C VAL A 88 15.09 1.98 -1.25
N LEU A 89 15.66 1.07 -0.44
CA LEU A 89 15.83 1.28 0.99
C LEU A 89 16.97 2.25 1.27
N ARG A 90 16.75 3.15 2.23
CA ARG A 90 17.78 3.99 2.85
C ARG A 90 18.42 3.23 4.01
N LYS A 91 19.55 3.76 4.48
CA LYS A 91 20.32 3.19 5.60
C LYS A 91 19.50 3.21 6.90
N ASP A 92 18.71 4.26 7.09
CA ASP A 92 17.89 4.56 8.26
C ASP A 92 16.48 3.96 8.20
N ASP A 93 16.07 3.38 7.07
CA ASP A 93 14.84 2.58 7.03
C ASP A 93 14.94 1.40 8.01
N SER A 94 13.82 0.93 8.53
CA SER A 94 13.75 -0.25 9.40
C SER A 94 12.36 -0.84 9.28
N ALA A 95 12.16 -2.09 9.69
CA ALA A 95 10.84 -2.69 9.74
C ALA A 95 9.88 -1.84 10.58
N ALA A 96 10.34 -1.34 11.74
CA ALA A 96 9.54 -0.49 12.61
C ALA A 96 9.18 0.86 11.96
N SER A 97 10.15 1.57 11.39
CA SER A 97 9.90 2.88 10.78
C SER A 97 8.99 2.79 9.54
N LEU A 98 9.15 1.75 8.71
CA LEU A 98 8.32 1.58 7.52
C LEU A 98 6.92 1.08 7.84
N ARG A 99 6.73 0.28 8.89
CA ARG A 99 5.37 -0.04 9.40
C ARG A 99 4.66 1.20 9.92
N ALA A 100 5.36 2.06 10.66
CA ALA A 100 4.80 3.32 11.15
C ALA A 100 4.43 4.26 9.99
N ALA A 101 5.31 4.41 9.00
CA ALA A 101 5.05 5.20 7.80
C ALA A 101 3.88 4.64 6.99
N HIS A 102 3.79 3.31 6.87
CA HIS A 102 2.70 2.62 6.19
C HIS A 102 1.35 2.85 6.90
N ALA A 103 1.30 2.68 8.22
CA ALA A 103 0.08 2.95 8.99
C ALA A 103 -0.36 4.42 8.85
N ALA A 104 0.58 5.37 8.95
CA ALA A 104 0.27 6.79 8.80
C ALA A 104 -0.26 7.14 7.41
N VAL A 105 0.32 6.57 6.34
CA VAL A 105 -0.15 6.83 4.97
C VAL A 105 -1.51 6.19 4.70
N VAL A 106 -1.82 5.04 5.31
CA VAL A 106 -3.15 4.41 5.22
C VAL A 106 -4.21 5.32 5.82
N GLU A 107 -3.96 5.91 6.99
CA GLU A 107 -4.90 6.87 7.60
C GLU A 107 -5.06 8.14 6.76
N ALA A 108 -3.96 8.68 6.22
CA ALA A 108 -4.02 9.79 5.28
C ALA A 108 -4.80 9.44 4.00
N SER A 109 -4.69 8.20 3.55
CA SER A 109 -5.40 7.69 2.37
C SER A 109 -6.91 7.64 2.59
N ARG A 110 -7.35 7.15 3.75
CA ARG A 110 -8.76 7.19 4.16
C ARG A 110 -9.29 8.62 4.20
N ALA A 111 -8.54 9.52 4.84
CA ALA A 111 -8.93 10.92 4.96
C ALA A 111 -9.08 11.62 3.60
N ALA A 112 -8.21 11.32 2.63
CA ALA A 112 -8.23 11.98 1.32
C ALA A 112 -9.51 11.70 0.51
N VAL A 113 -10.15 10.54 0.72
CA VAL A 113 -11.36 10.10 0.00
C VAL A 113 -12.60 10.06 0.87
N ALA A 114 -12.51 10.44 2.15
CA ALA A 114 -13.64 10.52 3.05
C ALA A 114 -14.71 11.48 2.50
N GLY A 115 -15.96 11.02 2.44
CA GLY A 115 -17.08 11.81 1.91
C GLY A 115 -17.12 11.97 0.38
N ARG A 116 -16.09 11.51 -0.35
CA ARG A 116 -16.08 11.55 -1.82
C ARG A 116 -16.84 10.35 -2.41
N PRO A 117 -17.77 10.55 -3.36
CA PRO A 117 -18.41 9.42 -4.03
C PRO A 117 -17.43 8.74 -5.00
N LEU A 118 -17.64 7.45 -5.27
CA LEU A 118 -16.69 6.63 -6.05
C LEU A 118 -16.56 7.09 -7.52
N ASP A 119 -17.60 7.71 -8.08
CA ASP A 119 -17.63 8.26 -9.44
C ASP A 119 -17.06 9.68 -9.53
N GLU A 120 -16.73 10.34 -8.42
CA GLU A 120 -16.06 11.64 -8.44
C GLU A 120 -14.73 11.56 -9.21
N VAL A 121 -14.55 12.47 -10.16
CA VAL A 121 -13.31 12.60 -10.93
C VAL A 121 -12.37 13.58 -10.23
N VAL A 122 -11.17 13.09 -9.91
CA VAL A 122 -10.09 13.87 -9.30
C VAL A 122 -8.96 14.11 -10.29
N THR A 123 -8.33 15.27 -10.20
CA THR A 123 -7.32 15.74 -11.17
C THR A 123 -5.99 16.14 -10.52
N GLY A 124 -5.77 15.80 -9.25
CA GLY A 124 -4.60 16.25 -8.47
C GLY A 124 -3.25 15.95 -9.14
N ARG A 125 -3.13 14.82 -9.84
CA ARG A 125 -1.92 14.45 -10.60
C ARG A 125 -1.83 15.05 -12.02
N GLY A 126 -2.68 16.01 -12.35
CA GLY A 126 -2.81 16.61 -13.69
C GLY A 126 -3.46 15.71 -14.75
N ARG A 127 -3.97 14.53 -14.37
CA ARG A 127 -4.72 13.62 -15.25
C ARG A 127 -5.96 13.10 -14.54
N PRO A 128 -7.15 13.17 -15.16
CA PRO A 128 -8.40 12.77 -14.52
C PRO A 128 -8.43 11.26 -14.25
N VAL A 129 -8.82 10.89 -13.05
CA VAL A 129 -9.16 9.52 -12.64
C VAL A 129 -10.34 9.57 -11.66
N SER A 130 -11.18 8.54 -11.61
CA SER A 130 -12.24 8.47 -10.60
C SER A 130 -11.69 8.01 -9.25
N VAL A 131 -12.38 8.34 -8.16
CA VAL A 131 -12.07 7.79 -6.82
C VAL A 131 -12.15 6.25 -6.84
N ARG A 132 -13.06 5.67 -7.62
CA ARG A 132 -13.12 4.21 -7.87
C ARG A 132 -11.85 3.68 -8.51
N PHE A 133 -11.33 4.37 -9.54
CA PHE A 133 -10.08 3.98 -10.18
C PHE A 133 -8.92 3.99 -9.17
N VAL A 134 -8.85 5.01 -8.31
CA VAL A 134 -7.84 5.10 -7.24
C VAL A 134 -7.88 3.85 -6.34
N HIS A 135 -9.06 3.46 -5.83
CA HIS A 135 -9.19 2.28 -4.97
C HIS A 135 -8.79 0.99 -5.70
N LEU A 136 -9.30 0.78 -6.91
CA LEU A 136 -8.99 -0.42 -7.70
C LEU A 136 -7.51 -0.52 -8.05
N GLN A 137 -6.90 0.59 -8.43
CA GLN A 137 -5.49 0.64 -8.77
C GLN A 137 -4.64 0.31 -7.54
N VAL A 138 -4.92 0.88 -6.38
CA VAL A 138 -4.19 0.55 -5.14
C VAL A 138 -4.43 -0.90 -4.72
N LEU A 139 -5.66 -1.39 -4.76
CA LEU A 139 -5.99 -2.80 -4.47
C LEU A 139 -5.22 -3.76 -5.38
N LYS A 140 -5.10 -3.46 -6.67
CA LYS A 140 -4.33 -4.26 -7.64
C LYS A 140 -2.85 -4.31 -7.25
N GLU A 141 -2.24 -3.17 -6.93
CA GLU A 141 -0.83 -3.12 -6.49
C GLU A 141 -0.62 -3.94 -5.22
N TYR A 142 -1.52 -3.81 -4.23
CA TYR A 142 -1.46 -4.61 -3.01
C TYR A 142 -1.58 -6.10 -3.27
N ALA A 143 -2.62 -6.55 -3.99
CA ALA A 143 -2.85 -7.96 -4.25
C ALA A 143 -1.63 -8.61 -4.93
N GLN A 144 -1.04 -7.92 -5.91
CA GLN A 144 0.17 -8.38 -6.58
C GLN A 144 1.37 -8.45 -5.62
N HIS A 145 1.62 -7.38 -4.85
CA HIS A 145 2.83 -7.27 -4.04
C HIS A 145 2.77 -8.04 -2.71
N THR A 146 1.58 -8.29 -2.16
CA THR A 146 1.39 -9.23 -1.05
C THR A 146 1.70 -10.65 -1.49
N GLY A 147 1.24 -11.07 -2.68
CA GLY A 147 1.61 -12.39 -3.23
C GLY A 147 3.12 -12.54 -3.45
N HIS A 148 3.81 -11.50 -3.91
CA HIS A 148 5.28 -11.51 -3.95
C HIS A 148 5.92 -11.60 -2.56
N ALA A 149 5.36 -10.91 -1.57
CA ALA A 149 5.86 -10.93 -0.19
C ALA A 149 5.73 -12.32 0.43
N ASP A 150 4.62 -13.03 0.19
CA ASP A 150 4.42 -14.40 0.70
C ASP A 150 5.52 -15.35 0.22
N ILE A 151 5.84 -15.34 -1.08
CA ILE A 151 6.90 -16.19 -1.66
C ILE A 151 8.29 -15.83 -1.12
N LEU A 152 8.58 -14.54 -0.93
CA LEU A 152 9.86 -14.13 -0.35
C LEU A 152 9.97 -14.52 1.13
N ARG A 153 8.88 -14.41 1.88
CA ARG A 153 8.83 -14.83 3.29
C ARG A 153 9.01 -16.34 3.42
N GLU A 154 8.33 -17.13 2.59
CA GLU A 154 8.48 -18.59 2.55
C GLU A 154 9.96 -18.99 2.39
N GLN A 155 10.67 -18.38 1.45
CA GLN A 155 12.09 -18.64 1.21
C GLN A 155 12.99 -18.23 2.39
N LEU A 156 12.65 -17.18 3.13
CA LEU A 156 13.41 -16.76 4.32
C LEU A 156 13.23 -17.70 5.50
N LEU A 157 12.05 -18.35 5.62
CA LEU A 157 11.74 -19.27 6.70
C LEU A 157 12.15 -20.73 6.40
N ALA A 158 12.36 -21.06 5.13
CA ALA A 158 12.77 -22.39 4.70
C ALA A 158 14.29 -22.64 4.83
N GLY A 159 15.08 -21.58 5.07
CA GLY A 159 16.53 -21.66 5.31
C GLY A 159 16.87 -21.55 6.79
#